data_AF-A0A3L7AMJ8-F1
#
_entry.id   AF-A0A3L7AMJ8-F1
#
_cell.length_a   1.000
_cell.length_b   1.000
_cell.length_c   1.000
_cell.angle_alpha   90.00
_cell.angle_beta   90.00
_cell.angle_gamma   90.00
#
_symmetry.space_group_name_H-M   'P 1'
#
loop_
_entity.id
_entity.type
_entity.pdbx_description
1 polymer ?
#
loop_
_entity_poly.entity_id
_entity_poly.type
_entity_poly.pdbx_seq_one_letter_code
_entity_poly.pdbx_strand_id
1 'polypeptide(L)'
;MSSLSATVQEVFNEPGCAKNQNKSEAEKKKGCTKQLQPGGAAGGCAFDGAKIALQPFTDVAHLVHGPIACEGNSWDNRGAKSSGSNLWRTSFTTDINETDVVFGGEKRLFKSIREIVEKYDPPAIFVYQTCVPAMIGDDIDAVCKAAKEKFGTPVIPVNAPGFVGPKNLGNKLAGEAILDHVIGTKEPDYTTPYDINIIGEYNLSGELWQVKPLLDALGIRILACISGDGKYKDVASSHRAKAAMMVCSKAMINVARKMEERYGIPFFEGSFYGIEDTSDSLREIARMLIERGADPELMERTEALIAREEKKAWDAIAKFKPRFAGKKVLLITGGVKSWSVVAALQEAGLDLVGTSVKKSTKEDKERIKELMGQDAHMIEDMTPREMYKMLKDAKADIMLSGGRSQFIALKAAMPWLDINQERHHAYMGYVGMVKLVEEIDKALYNPVWEQVRQPAPWDKPENSWQARALAELEAEAAALAADPVKAEAARRAKKICNCKSVDLGTIEDAVKAHALTTVEGVRTHTNASGGCGACSGRIEEILEALGVVAAPPPAQAVPPAPGIVPDPLAAELKRRARKACGCKNVTVGAIEDLVREKGLKNIAEVRAATEANTGCGNCEERIESLLDGLLSPALEAAE
;
A
#
# COMPACT_ATOMS: atom_id res chain seq x y z
N MET A 1 12.07 -6.46 -40.03
CA MET A 1 11.90 -6.28 -38.58
C MET A 1 11.11 -7.45 -38.04
N SER A 2 11.43 -7.95 -36.85
CA SER A 2 10.64 -8.98 -36.18
C SER A 2 9.25 -8.42 -35.85
N SER A 3 8.22 -9.27 -35.84
CA SER A 3 6.90 -8.83 -35.39
C SER A 3 6.94 -8.48 -33.90
N LEU A 4 6.01 -7.65 -33.41
CA LEU A 4 5.88 -7.36 -31.97
C LEU A 4 5.76 -8.65 -31.15
N SER A 5 5.01 -9.63 -31.64
CA SER A 5 4.88 -10.94 -31.01
C SER A 5 6.24 -11.66 -30.89
N ALA A 6 7.05 -11.66 -31.94
CA ALA A 6 8.38 -12.26 -31.92
C ALA A 6 9.30 -11.55 -30.93
N THR A 7 9.27 -10.21 -30.90
CA THR A 7 10.04 -9.41 -29.93
C THR A 7 9.62 -9.72 -28.50
N VAL A 8 8.30 -9.82 -28.22
CA VAL A 8 7.77 -10.21 -26.91
C VAL A 8 8.26 -11.59 -26.49
N GLN A 9 8.30 -12.56 -27.41
CA GLN A 9 8.82 -13.90 -27.12
C GLN A 9 10.32 -13.89 -26.79
N GLU A 10 11.10 -13.09 -27.51
CA GLU A 10 12.54 -12.95 -27.25
C GLU A 10 12.81 -12.35 -25.87
N VAL A 11 12.14 -11.24 -25.51
CA VAL A 11 12.32 -10.60 -24.19
C VAL A 11 11.77 -11.42 -23.02
N PHE A 12 10.87 -12.37 -23.29
CA PHE A 12 10.44 -13.37 -22.31
C PHE A 12 11.50 -14.45 -22.11
N ASN A 13 12.17 -14.88 -23.18
CA ASN A 13 13.32 -15.77 -23.13
C ASN A 13 14.62 -15.00 -22.85
N GLU A 14 14.66 -14.27 -21.74
CA GLU A 14 15.83 -13.49 -21.34
C GLU A 14 16.80 -14.38 -20.52
N PRO A 15 17.96 -14.80 -21.06
CA PRO A 15 18.90 -15.71 -20.38
C PRO A 15 19.69 -15.03 -19.25
N GLY A 16 19.86 -13.70 -19.28
CA GLY A 16 20.44 -12.95 -18.17
C GLY A 16 19.54 -12.90 -16.92
N CYS A 17 18.27 -13.29 -17.04
CA CYS A 17 17.34 -13.33 -15.92
C CYS A 17 17.50 -14.63 -15.10
N ALA A 18 18.05 -14.53 -13.89
CA ALA A 18 18.17 -15.67 -12.95
C ALA A 18 16.84 -16.44 -12.72
N LYS A 19 15.69 -15.76 -12.79
CA LYS A 19 14.37 -16.41 -12.64
C LYS A 19 13.98 -17.25 -13.86
N ASN A 20 14.48 -16.91 -15.05
CA ASN A 20 14.27 -17.68 -16.27
C ASN A 20 15.25 -18.85 -16.40
N GLN A 21 16.47 -18.72 -15.90
CA GLN A 21 17.45 -19.83 -15.89
C GLN A 21 16.92 -21.05 -15.11
N ASN A 22 16.08 -20.82 -14.11
CA ASN A 22 15.46 -21.86 -13.28
C ASN A 22 14.13 -22.43 -13.84
N LYS A 23 13.72 -22.08 -15.07
CA LYS A 23 12.47 -22.54 -15.69
C LYS A 23 12.71 -23.56 -16.79
N SER A 24 11.74 -24.45 -17.01
CA SER A 24 11.73 -25.29 -18.22
C SER A 24 11.55 -24.46 -19.50
N GLU A 25 11.93 -25.00 -20.67
CA GLU A 25 11.75 -24.32 -21.97
C GLU A 25 10.29 -23.91 -22.23
N ALA A 26 9.32 -24.71 -21.80
CA ALA A 26 7.90 -24.40 -21.94
C ALA A 26 7.47 -23.22 -21.03
N GLU A 27 8.09 -23.09 -19.86
CA GLU A 27 7.81 -22.01 -18.90
C GLU A 27 8.55 -20.71 -19.25
N LYS A 28 9.72 -20.79 -19.91
CA LYS A 28 10.43 -19.61 -20.45
C LYS A 28 9.58 -18.87 -21.48
N LYS A 29 8.93 -19.61 -22.39
CA LYS A 29 7.99 -19.05 -23.40
C LYS A 29 6.79 -18.33 -22.80
N LYS A 30 6.38 -18.69 -21.59
CA LYS A 30 5.28 -18.02 -20.86
C LYS A 30 5.72 -16.74 -20.14
N GLY A 31 7.02 -16.43 -20.10
CA GLY A 31 7.56 -15.25 -19.43
C GLY A 31 7.34 -15.25 -17.91
N CYS A 32 7.52 -14.09 -17.27
CA CYS A 32 7.23 -13.88 -15.84
C CYS A 32 5.85 -13.23 -15.61
N THR A 33 4.91 -13.43 -16.53
CA THR A 33 3.58 -12.81 -16.47
C THR A 33 2.63 -13.65 -15.61
N LYS A 34 2.45 -13.26 -14.34
CA LYS A 34 1.24 -13.63 -13.61
C LYS A 34 0.08 -12.89 -14.27
N GLN A 35 -0.88 -13.62 -14.82
CA GLN A 35 -2.09 -12.99 -15.36
C GLN A 35 -2.77 -12.20 -14.23
N LEU A 36 -2.98 -10.91 -14.49
CA LEU A 36 -3.62 -10.03 -13.52
C LEU A 36 -5.05 -10.51 -13.30
N GLN A 37 -5.46 -10.60 -12.04
CA GLN A 37 -6.83 -10.95 -11.69
C GLN A 37 -7.73 -9.73 -11.96
N PRO A 38 -8.80 -9.85 -12.75
CA PRO A 38 -9.78 -8.78 -12.92
C PRO A 38 -10.29 -8.28 -11.56
N GLY A 39 -10.38 -6.96 -11.38
CA GLY A 39 -10.70 -6.33 -10.09
C GLY A 39 -9.56 -6.26 -9.08
N GLY A 40 -8.41 -6.87 -9.37
CA GLY A 40 -7.17 -6.69 -8.61
C GLY A 40 -6.46 -5.38 -8.96
N ALA A 41 -5.59 -4.90 -8.06
CA ALA A 41 -4.75 -3.74 -8.34
C ALA A 41 -3.77 -4.05 -9.48
N ALA A 42 -4.02 -3.49 -10.66
CA ALA A 42 -3.10 -3.56 -11.78
C ALA A 42 -1.93 -2.59 -11.59
N GLY A 43 -0.71 -3.05 -11.90
CA GLY A 43 0.40 -2.15 -12.17
C GLY A 43 0.17 -1.32 -13.44
N GLY A 44 1.17 -0.54 -13.86
CA GLY A 44 1.13 0.10 -15.18
C GLY A 44 1.10 -0.90 -16.34
N CYS A 45 0.69 -0.43 -17.52
CA CYS A 45 0.67 -1.20 -18.77
C CYS A 45 2.03 -1.14 -19.52
N ALA A 46 2.17 -1.86 -20.63
CA ALA A 46 3.40 -1.84 -21.43
C ALA A 46 3.75 -0.43 -21.94
N PHE A 47 2.77 0.35 -22.39
CA PHE A 47 3.00 1.75 -22.78
C PHE A 47 3.58 2.58 -21.64
N ASP A 48 2.98 2.48 -20.44
CA ASP A 48 3.48 3.15 -19.24
C ASP A 48 4.95 2.78 -18.98
N GLY A 49 5.31 1.50 -19.11
CA GLY A 49 6.70 1.07 -19.00
C GLY A 49 7.62 1.70 -20.04
N ALA A 50 7.27 1.57 -21.32
CA ALA A 50 8.10 2.05 -22.41
C ALA A 50 8.33 3.57 -22.37
N LYS A 51 7.26 4.34 -22.10
CA LYS A 51 7.37 5.80 -21.94
C LYS A 51 8.22 6.14 -20.73
N ILE A 52 7.96 5.53 -19.57
CA ILE A 52 8.73 5.80 -18.36
C ILE A 52 10.22 5.45 -18.50
N ALA A 53 10.54 4.43 -19.29
CA ALA A 53 11.91 4.00 -19.52
C ALA A 53 12.70 4.97 -20.40
N LEU A 54 12.06 5.68 -21.33
CA LEU A 54 12.75 6.49 -22.35
C LEU A 54 12.49 7.99 -22.22
N GLN A 55 11.39 8.41 -21.59
CA GLN A 55 11.03 9.82 -21.39
C GLN A 55 12.12 10.67 -20.74
N PRO A 56 12.98 10.15 -19.85
CA PRO A 56 14.11 10.91 -19.33
C PRO A 56 15.20 11.26 -20.37
N PHE A 57 15.08 10.86 -21.65
CA PHE A 57 15.89 11.43 -22.72
C PHE A 57 15.44 12.86 -23.03
N THR A 58 16.27 13.80 -22.65
CA THR A 58 15.81 15.18 -22.36
C THR A 58 15.75 16.09 -23.58
N ASP A 59 16.47 15.75 -24.65
CA ASP A 59 16.60 16.52 -25.88
C ASP A 59 15.72 16.00 -27.03
N VAL A 60 15.00 14.90 -26.85
CA VAL A 60 14.15 14.33 -27.90
C VAL A 60 12.68 14.68 -27.71
N ALA A 61 11.90 14.57 -28.78
CA ALA A 61 10.45 14.66 -28.68
C ALA A 61 9.84 13.27 -28.45
N HIS A 62 8.99 13.15 -27.43
CA HIS A 62 8.23 11.93 -27.16
C HIS A 62 6.80 12.08 -27.66
N LEU A 63 6.50 11.50 -28.83
CA LEU A 63 5.19 11.54 -29.47
C LEU A 63 4.37 10.29 -29.12
N VAL A 64 3.29 10.48 -28.39
CA VAL A 64 2.34 9.40 -28.08
C VAL A 64 1.30 9.30 -29.19
N HIS A 65 1.34 8.19 -29.94
CA HIS A 65 0.34 7.90 -30.93
C HIS A 65 -0.86 7.21 -30.26
N GLY A 66 -1.89 7.98 -29.98
CA GLY A 66 -3.07 7.53 -29.25
C GLY A 66 -4.05 8.66 -28.93
N PRO A 67 -5.17 8.33 -28.26
CA PRO A 67 -6.06 9.34 -27.70
C PRO A 67 -5.36 10.14 -26.59
N ILE A 68 -5.82 11.35 -26.30
CA ILE A 68 -5.23 12.23 -25.27
C ILE A 68 -4.99 11.56 -23.92
N ALA A 69 -5.82 10.60 -23.50
CA ALA A 69 -5.80 10.03 -22.16
C ALA A 69 -4.45 9.37 -21.78
N CYS A 70 -3.79 8.68 -22.71
CA CYS A 70 -2.50 8.04 -22.42
C CYS A 70 -1.44 9.08 -22.06
N GLU A 71 -1.40 10.17 -22.81
CA GLU A 71 -0.47 11.26 -22.61
C GLU A 71 -0.85 12.13 -21.40
N GLY A 72 -2.11 12.58 -21.33
CA GLY A 72 -2.58 13.48 -20.27
C GLY A 72 -2.40 12.91 -18.86
N ASN A 73 -2.49 11.59 -18.67
CA ASN A 73 -2.24 10.94 -17.38
C ASN A 73 -0.76 10.65 -17.09
N SER A 74 0.09 10.62 -18.12
CA SER A 74 1.52 10.29 -18.00
C SER A 74 2.45 11.49 -18.16
N TRP A 75 1.88 12.69 -18.35
CA TRP A 75 2.65 13.91 -18.55
C TRP A 75 3.38 14.30 -17.26
N ASP A 76 4.72 14.26 -17.31
CA ASP A 76 5.65 14.74 -16.29
C ASP A 76 5.40 14.20 -14.86
N ASN A 77 4.93 12.95 -14.76
CA ASN A 77 4.46 12.38 -13.48
C ASN A 77 5.56 11.78 -12.57
N ARG A 78 6.84 11.86 -12.96
CA ARG A 78 7.96 11.23 -12.20
C ARG A 78 8.97 12.22 -11.62
N GLY A 79 8.91 13.50 -11.97
CA GLY A 79 9.86 14.49 -11.47
C GLY A 79 11.33 14.21 -11.84
N ALA A 80 11.57 13.55 -13.00
CA ALA A 80 12.93 13.44 -13.54
C ALA A 80 13.52 14.83 -13.77
N LYS A 81 14.82 14.99 -13.50
CA LYS A 81 15.51 16.26 -13.69
C LYS A 81 16.37 16.20 -14.95
N SER A 82 16.51 17.35 -15.60
CA SER A 82 17.27 17.51 -16.83
C SER A 82 18.23 18.69 -16.74
N SER A 83 19.41 18.54 -17.34
CA SER A 83 20.38 19.59 -17.56
C SER A 83 20.32 20.02 -19.03
N GLY A 84 20.26 21.32 -19.31
CA GLY A 84 20.12 21.82 -20.69
C GLY A 84 18.67 21.71 -21.21
N SER A 85 18.42 20.81 -22.18
CA SER A 85 17.11 20.70 -22.84
C SER A 85 15.97 20.28 -21.90
N ASN A 86 14.80 20.87 -22.13
CA ASN A 86 13.53 20.51 -21.48
C ASN A 86 12.47 20.01 -22.48
N LEU A 87 12.86 19.69 -23.72
CA LEU A 87 11.91 19.26 -24.76
C LEU A 87 11.08 18.05 -24.33
N TRP A 88 11.68 17.11 -23.61
CA TRP A 88 11.00 15.93 -23.08
C TRP A 88 9.81 16.21 -22.14
N ARG A 89 9.78 17.40 -21.52
CA ARG A 89 8.65 17.89 -20.71
C ARG A 89 7.53 18.48 -21.56
N THR A 90 7.82 18.82 -22.81
CA THR A 90 6.79 19.15 -23.79
C THR A 90 6.12 17.86 -24.20
N SER A 91 4.83 17.78 -23.96
CA SER A 91 4.03 16.61 -24.23
C SER A 91 3.50 16.64 -25.66
N PHE A 92 3.76 15.57 -26.42
CA PHE A 92 3.29 15.43 -27.80
C PHE A 92 2.35 14.23 -27.90
N THR A 93 1.19 14.44 -28.50
CA THR A 93 0.25 13.37 -28.81
C THR A 93 -0.37 13.61 -30.16
N THR A 94 -0.74 12.53 -30.87
CA THR A 94 -1.57 12.66 -32.07
C THR A 94 -3.02 12.99 -31.73
N ASP A 95 -3.45 12.77 -30.48
CA ASP A 95 -4.84 12.92 -30.03
C ASP A 95 -5.85 12.37 -31.04
N ILE A 96 -5.72 11.07 -31.33
CA ILE A 96 -6.59 10.44 -32.34
C ILE A 96 -8.05 10.53 -31.90
N ASN A 97 -8.94 10.81 -32.85
CA ASN A 97 -10.37 10.88 -32.64
C ASN A 97 -11.10 9.77 -33.41
N GLU A 98 -12.43 9.75 -33.36
CA GLU A 98 -13.25 8.73 -34.01
C GLU A 98 -12.98 8.59 -35.51
N THR A 99 -12.66 9.69 -36.21
CA THR A 99 -12.32 9.64 -37.64
C THR A 99 -11.02 8.88 -37.87
N ASP A 100 -10.00 9.10 -37.05
CA ASP A 100 -8.74 8.37 -37.15
C ASP A 100 -8.92 6.89 -36.75
N VAL A 101 -9.83 6.58 -35.82
CA VAL A 101 -10.16 5.18 -35.47
C VAL A 101 -10.82 4.45 -36.64
N VAL A 102 -11.73 5.12 -37.37
CA VAL A 102 -12.44 4.52 -38.51
C VAL A 102 -11.56 4.40 -39.75
N PHE A 103 -10.71 5.40 -40.01
CA PHE A 103 -9.96 5.50 -41.28
C PHE A 103 -8.44 5.30 -41.16
N GLY A 104 -7.93 5.04 -39.94
CA GLY A 104 -6.49 4.89 -39.66
C GLY A 104 -5.83 6.19 -39.19
N GLY A 105 -4.87 6.07 -38.27
CA GLY A 105 -4.15 7.19 -37.64
C GLY A 105 -2.85 7.59 -38.34
N GLU A 106 -2.35 6.79 -39.29
CA GLU A 106 -1.02 6.94 -39.90
C GLU A 106 -0.78 8.31 -40.55
N LYS A 107 -1.75 8.84 -41.31
CA LYS A 107 -1.62 10.16 -41.95
C LYS A 107 -1.52 11.28 -40.91
N ARG A 108 -2.25 11.15 -39.80
CA ARG A 108 -2.18 12.10 -38.69
C ARG A 108 -0.85 11.99 -37.97
N LEU A 109 -0.35 10.76 -37.76
CA LEU A 109 0.98 10.53 -37.19
C LEU A 109 2.07 11.20 -38.03
N PHE A 110 2.09 10.98 -39.35
CA PHE A 110 3.08 11.60 -40.24
C PHE A 110 3.04 13.15 -40.19
N LYS A 111 1.83 13.74 -40.19
CA LYS A 111 1.66 15.20 -40.05
C LYS A 111 2.14 15.71 -38.69
N SER A 112 1.88 14.96 -37.62
CA SER A 112 2.33 15.32 -36.27
C SER A 112 3.85 15.29 -36.17
N ILE A 113 4.50 14.27 -36.76
CA ILE A 113 5.97 14.19 -36.86
C ILE A 113 6.52 15.41 -37.60
N ARG A 114 5.94 15.75 -38.76
CA ARG A 114 6.33 16.95 -39.53
C ARG A 114 6.25 18.21 -38.67
N GLU A 115 5.13 18.41 -37.97
CA GLU A 115 4.95 19.60 -37.11
C GLU A 115 5.98 19.67 -35.98
N ILE A 116 6.35 18.53 -35.40
CA ILE A 116 7.40 18.47 -34.38
C ILE A 116 8.75 18.88 -34.97
N VAL A 117 9.11 18.33 -36.14
CA VAL A 117 10.36 18.69 -36.83
C VAL A 117 10.38 20.18 -37.17
N GLU A 118 9.34 20.71 -37.80
CA GLU A 118 9.28 22.10 -38.24
C GLU A 118 9.29 23.11 -37.09
N LYS A 119 8.67 22.78 -35.94
CA LYS A 119 8.52 23.71 -34.80
C LYS A 119 9.63 23.60 -33.77
N TYR A 120 10.18 22.40 -33.55
CA TYR A 120 11.08 22.13 -32.42
C TYR A 120 12.47 21.63 -32.84
N ASP A 121 12.64 21.17 -34.09
CA ASP A 121 13.91 20.65 -34.64
C ASP A 121 14.69 19.72 -33.68
N PRO A 122 14.07 18.64 -33.17
CA PRO A 122 14.75 17.77 -32.22
C PRO A 122 15.80 16.88 -32.89
N PRO A 123 16.84 16.43 -32.15
CA PRO A 123 17.79 15.44 -32.63
C PRO A 123 17.17 14.07 -32.94
N ALA A 124 16.01 13.74 -32.35
CA ALA A 124 15.22 12.56 -32.67
C ALA A 124 13.77 12.69 -32.14
N ILE A 125 12.86 11.87 -32.70
CA ILE A 125 11.47 11.73 -32.24
C ILE A 125 11.22 10.26 -31.88
N PHE A 126 10.73 10.00 -30.68
CA PHE A 126 10.31 8.67 -30.23
C PHE A 126 8.78 8.57 -30.34
N VAL A 127 8.28 7.59 -31.09
CA VAL A 127 6.86 7.41 -31.38
C VAL A 127 6.32 6.20 -30.63
N TYR A 128 5.44 6.43 -29.66
CA TYR A 128 4.88 5.36 -28.82
C TYR A 128 3.51 4.93 -29.35
N GLN A 129 3.38 3.67 -29.74
CA GLN A 129 2.07 3.12 -30.11
C GLN A 129 1.26 2.76 -28.86
N THR A 130 0.03 3.28 -28.78
CA THR A 130 -0.94 2.93 -27.71
C THR A 130 -1.93 1.87 -28.19
N CYS A 131 -2.89 1.49 -27.33
CA CYS A 131 -3.82 0.39 -27.61
C CYS A 131 -4.63 0.57 -28.90
N VAL A 132 -5.19 1.77 -29.13
CA VAL A 132 -6.14 1.97 -30.23
C VAL A 132 -5.47 1.90 -31.60
N PRO A 133 -4.39 2.66 -31.89
CA PRO A 133 -3.65 2.52 -33.15
C PRO A 133 -3.18 1.09 -33.45
N ALA A 134 -2.73 0.37 -32.41
CA ALA A 134 -2.31 -1.02 -32.57
C ALA A 134 -3.47 -1.97 -32.92
N MET A 135 -4.67 -1.73 -32.37
CA MET A 135 -5.86 -2.56 -32.65
C MET A 135 -6.44 -2.32 -34.04
N ILE A 136 -6.40 -1.08 -34.53
CA ILE A 136 -6.88 -0.75 -35.88
C ILE A 136 -5.85 -1.10 -36.96
N GLY A 137 -4.62 -1.46 -36.57
CA GLY A 137 -3.59 -1.96 -37.46
C GLY A 137 -2.69 -0.89 -38.07
N ASP A 138 -2.56 0.28 -37.44
CA ASP A 138 -1.63 1.31 -37.90
C ASP A 138 -0.18 0.79 -37.88
N ASP A 139 0.52 0.89 -39.01
CA ASP A 139 1.92 0.50 -39.17
C ASP A 139 2.84 1.68 -38.84
N ILE A 140 3.12 1.87 -37.55
CA ILE A 140 3.98 2.98 -37.12
C ILE A 140 5.43 2.82 -37.59
N ASP A 141 5.89 1.60 -37.86
CA ASP A 141 7.25 1.33 -38.35
C ASP A 141 7.41 1.90 -39.76
N ALA A 142 6.43 1.64 -40.64
CA ALA A 142 6.39 2.20 -41.99
C ALA A 142 6.32 3.74 -41.97
N VAL A 143 5.47 4.31 -41.11
CA VAL A 143 5.33 5.77 -40.98
C VAL A 143 6.61 6.42 -40.45
N CYS A 144 7.23 5.85 -39.41
CA CYS A 144 8.48 6.36 -38.85
C CYS A 144 9.61 6.29 -39.87
N LYS A 145 9.72 5.20 -40.63
CA LYS A 145 10.70 5.05 -41.72
C LYS A 145 10.49 6.12 -42.80
N ALA A 146 9.27 6.29 -43.29
CA ALA A 146 8.97 7.29 -44.31
C ALA A 146 9.23 8.73 -43.82
N ALA A 147 8.91 9.02 -42.56
CA ALA A 147 9.18 10.33 -41.96
C ALA A 147 10.67 10.59 -41.80
N LYS A 148 11.45 9.59 -41.35
CA LYS A 148 12.92 9.67 -41.28
C LYS A 148 13.54 9.96 -42.65
N GLU A 149 13.11 9.24 -43.68
CA GLU A 149 13.58 9.45 -45.07
C GLU A 149 13.21 10.85 -45.58
N LYS A 150 12.02 11.35 -45.23
CA LYS A 150 11.54 12.66 -45.69
C LYS A 150 12.22 13.84 -45.00
N PHE A 151 12.43 13.75 -43.70
CA PHE A 151 12.86 14.88 -42.87
C PHE A 151 14.32 14.81 -42.43
N GLY A 152 15.00 13.68 -42.58
CA GLY A 152 16.39 13.49 -42.14
C GLY A 152 16.55 13.32 -40.62
N THR A 153 15.55 13.69 -39.83
CA THR A 153 15.50 13.47 -38.38
C THR A 153 15.23 11.99 -38.06
N PRO A 154 16.00 11.35 -37.16
CA PRO A 154 15.67 10.02 -36.64
C PRO A 154 14.27 9.98 -36.02
N VAL A 155 13.43 9.04 -36.50
CA VAL A 155 12.09 8.77 -35.95
C VAL A 155 12.04 7.31 -35.52
N ILE A 156 11.87 7.08 -34.21
CA ILE A 156 12.08 5.80 -33.56
C ILE A 156 10.72 5.19 -33.17
N PRO A 157 10.30 4.08 -33.79
CA PRO A 157 9.06 3.40 -33.41
C PRO A 157 9.25 2.67 -32.09
N VAL A 158 8.30 2.85 -31.16
CA VAL A 158 8.25 2.15 -29.87
C VAL A 158 6.92 1.41 -29.79
N ASN A 159 6.95 0.15 -30.24
CA ASN A 159 5.81 -0.75 -30.25
C ASN A 159 5.55 -1.32 -28.85
N ALA A 160 4.76 -0.60 -28.04
CA ALA A 160 4.41 -1.02 -26.68
C ALA A 160 2.93 -0.78 -26.31
N PRO A 161 1.95 -1.22 -27.12
CA PRO A 161 0.54 -1.01 -26.82
C PRO A 161 0.16 -1.64 -25.47
N GLY A 162 -0.65 -0.95 -24.68
CA GLY A 162 -0.86 -1.29 -23.27
C GLY A 162 -1.39 -2.71 -22.99
N PHE A 163 -2.12 -3.30 -23.93
CA PHE A 163 -2.70 -4.64 -23.79
C PHE A 163 -1.68 -5.79 -23.88
N VAL A 164 -0.45 -5.55 -24.36
CA VAL A 164 0.53 -6.65 -24.58
C VAL A 164 1.18 -7.13 -23.29
N GLY A 165 1.09 -6.35 -22.22
CA GLY A 165 1.55 -6.80 -20.92
C GLY A 165 1.79 -5.70 -19.88
N PRO A 166 2.47 -6.04 -18.78
CA PRO A 166 2.70 -5.13 -17.67
C PRO A 166 3.83 -4.13 -17.96
N LYS A 167 3.93 -3.10 -17.13
CA LYS A 167 4.99 -2.07 -17.13
C LYS A 167 6.40 -2.63 -17.36
N ASN A 168 6.76 -3.72 -16.69
CA ASN A 168 8.09 -4.33 -16.84
C ASN A 168 8.37 -4.84 -18.26
N LEU A 169 7.35 -5.35 -18.97
CA LEU A 169 7.50 -5.73 -20.38
C LEU A 169 7.72 -4.47 -21.24
N GLY A 170 6.97 -3.40 -20.96
CA GLY A 170 7.17 -2.09 -21.58
C GLY A 170 8.61 -1.59 -21.51
N ASN A 171 9.24 -1.68 -20.34
CA ASN A 171 10.64 -1.30 -20.17
C ASN A 171 11.58 -2.08 -21.10
N LYS A 172 11.36 -3.39 -21.25
CA LYS A 172 12.15 -4.24 -22.15
C LYS A 172 11.94 -3.88 -23.62
N LEU A 173 10.69 -3.66 -24.03
CA LEU A 173 10.34 -3.26 -25.40
C LEU A 173 10.95 -1.90 -25.77
N ALA A 174 10.96 -0.95 -24.82
CA ALA A 174 11.71 0.30 -24.97
C ALA A 174 13.22 0.07 -25.12
N GLY A 175 13.79 -0.84 -24.32
CA GLY A 175 15.18 -1.27 -24.44
C GLY A 175 15.52 -1.85 -25.82
N GLU A 176 14.64 -2.69 -26.39
CA GLU A 176 14.80 -3.21 -27.75
C GLU A 176 14.76 -2.09 -28.80
N ALA A 177 13.82 -1.13 -28.67
CA ALA A 177 13.72 -0.01 -29.60
C ALA A 177 15.02 0.83 -29.67
N ILE A 178 15.66 1.09 -28.52
CA ILE A 178 16.95 1.82 -28.52
C ILE A 178 18.11 0.96 -29.04
N LEU A 179 18.12 -0.34 -28.75
CA LEU A 179 19.15 -1.26 -29.26
C LEU A 179 19.11 -1.39 -30.78
N ASP A 180 17.92 -1.39 -31.37
CA ASP A 180 17.74 -1.66 -32.80
C ASP A 180 17.80 -0.38 -33.65
N HIS A 181 17.43 0.77 -33.08
CA HIS A 181 17.31 2.01 -33.85
C HIS A 181 18.23 3.16 -33.41
N VAL A 182 18.88 3.07 -32.25
CA VAL A 182 19.62 4.20 -31.66
C VAL A 182 21.07 3.84 -31.35
N ILE A 183 21.33 2.84 -30.53
CA ILE A 183 22.68 2.47 -30.09
C ILE A 183 23.53 2.04 -31.31
N GLY A 184 24.74 2.59 -31.42
CA GLY A 184 25.65 2.30 -32.54
C GLY A 184 25.39 3.12 -33.80
N THR A 185 24.48 4.09 -33.78
CA THR A 185 24.15 4.92 -34.96
C THR A 185 24.98 6.19 -35.08
N LYS A 186 25.72 6.57 -34.03
CA LYS A 186 26.63 7.73 -34.03
C LYS A 186 27.94 7.38 -33.34
N GLU A 187 29.02 8.02 -33.77
CA GLU A 187 30.31 7.94 -33.07
C GLU A 187 30.47 9.12 -32.11
N PRO A 188 31.08 8.91 -30.92
CA PRO A 188 31.42 10.01 -30.03
C PRO A 188 32.63 10.77 -30.57
N ASP A 189 32.77 12.04 -30.18
CA ASP A 189 33.87 12.89 -30.68
C ASP A 189 35.24 12.38 -30.18
N TYR A 190 35.27 11.75 -29.01
CA TYR A 190 36.44 11.07 -28.45
C TYR A 190 36.00 9.99 -27.46
N THR A 191 36.88 9.02 -27.22
CA THR A 191 36.71 7.99 -26.17
C THR A 191 37.86 8.06 -25.18
N THR A 192 37.63 7.57 -23.97
CA THR A 192 38.64 7.43 -22.92
C THR A 192 38.66 6.00 -22.38
N PRO A 193 39.76 5.57 -21.73
CA PRO A 193 39.78 4.31 -20.97
C PRO A 193 38.79 4.28 -19.79
N TYR A 194 38.19 5.41 -19.43
CA TYR A 194 37.33 5.59 -18.25
C TYR A 194 35.86 5.84 -18.62
N ASP A 195 35.45 5.53 -19.85
CA ASP A 195 34.09 5.72 -20.33
C ASP A 195 33.17 4.57 -19.87
N ILE A 196 32.07 4.90 -19.18
CA ILE A 196 31.06 3.92 -18.75
C ILE A 196 29.66 4.28 -19.23
N ASN A 197 28.80 3.27 -19.33
CA ASN A 197 27.35 3.47 -19.42
C ASN A 197 26.69 3.21 -18.07
N ILE A 198 25.68 4.01 -17.74
CA ILE A 198 24.78 3.77 -16.61
C ILE A 198 23.41 3.44 -17.19
N ILE A 199 22.90 2.24 -16.91
CA ILE A 199 21.66 1.70 -17.47
C ILE A 199 20.63 1.53 -16.36
N GLY A 200 19.39 1.95 -16.60
CA GLY A 200 18.30 1.83 -15.62
C GLY A 200 18.25 2.95 -14.59
N GLU A 201 19.08 3.99 -14.74
CA GLU A 201 19.00 5.22 -13.95
C GLU A 201 18.12 6.26 -14.65
N TYR A 202 17.27 6.97 -13.92
CA TYR A 202 16.22 7.85 -14.49
C TYR A 202 16.33 9.31 -14.05
N ASN A 203 17.35 9.66 -13.26
CA ASN A 203 17.61 10.97 -12.67
C ASN A 203 16.39 11.58 -11.96
N LEU A 204 15.63 10.74 -11.27
CA LEU A 204 14.44 11.17 -10.53
C LEU A 204 14.87 12.10 -9.40
N SER A 205 14.27 13.29 -9.34
CA SER A 205 14.65 14.32 -8.36
C SER A 205 16.14 14.69 -8.35
N GLY A 206 16.89 14.38 -9.42
CA GLY A 206 18.31 14.71 -9.53
C GLY A 206 19.25 13.67 -8.90
N GLU A 207 18.83 12.41 -8.79
CA GLU A 207 19.64 11.35 -8.19
C GLU A 207 20.98 11.09 -8.88
N LEU A 208 20.99 11.04 -10.22
CA LEU A 208 22.22 10.86 -10.98
C LEU A 208 23.22 11.99 -10.67
N TRP A 209 22.73 13.20 -10.41
CA TRP A 209 23.56 14.35 -10.07
C TRP A 209 24.20 14.27 -8.68
N GLN A 210 23.75 13.36 -7.81
CA GLN A 210 24.44 13.06 -6.55
C GLN A 210 25.63 12.13 -6.76
N VAL A 211 25.55 11.25 -7.77
CA VAL A 211 26.57 10.24 -8.07
C VAL A 211 27.61 10.76 -9.06
N LYS A 212 27.20 11.56 -10.04
CA LYS A 212 28.09 12.10 -11.08
C LYS A 212 29.35 12.78 -10.51
N PRO A 213 29.29 13.63 -9.46
CA PRO A 213 30.48 14.26 -8.90
C PRO A 213 31.50 13.25 -8.32
N LEU A 214 31.04 12.09 -7.84
CA LEU A 214 31.91 11.02 -7.36
C LEU A 214 32.71 10.41 -8.52
N LEU A 215 32.02 10.11 -9.62
CA LEU A 215 32.64 9.57 -10.84
C LEU A 215 33.58 10.60 -11.48
N ASP A 216 33.17 11.86 -11.55
CA ASP A 216 34.00 12.96 -12.05
C ASP A 216 35.30 13.10 -11.22
N ALA A 217 35.23 12.96 -9.90
CA ALA A 217 36.42 13.01 -9.02
C ALA A 217 37.40 11.85 -9.27
N LEU A 218 36.91 10.70 -9.74
CA LEU A 218 37.72 9.57 -10.18
C LEU A 218 38.21 9.71 -11.62
N GLY A 219 37.75 10.73 -12.36
CA GLY A 219 38.02 10.89 -13.79
C GLY A 219 37.23 9.90 -14.66
N ILE A 220 36.20 9.27 -14.09
CA ILE A 220 35.31 8.34 -14.79
C ILE A 220 34.23 9.14 -15.49
N ARG A 221 34.12 8.95 -16.81
CA ARG A 221 33.15 9.65 -17.65
C ARG A 221 31.94 8.77 -17.89
N ILE A 222 30.77 9.27 -17.51
CA ILE A 222 29.50 8.69 -17.98
C ILE A 222 29.36 9.05 -19.46
N LEU A 223 29.62 8.08 -20.34
CA LEU A 223 29.44 8.26 -21.79
C LEU A 223 27.95 8.36 -22.15
N ALA A 224 27.12 7.52 -21.52
CA ALA A 224 25.68 7.60 -21.65
C ALA A 224 25.00 7.15 -20.35
N CYS A 225 23.92 7.85 -20.00
CA CYS A 225 22.94 7.39 -19.03
C CYS A 225 21.66 7.01 -19.77
N ILE A 226 21.22 5.76 -19.60
CA ILE A 226 19.99 5.21 -20.15
C ILE A 226 19.00 5.08 -18.98
N SER A 227 18.16 6.08 -18.70
CA SER A 227 17.87 7.27 -19.51
C SER A 227 17.95 8.62 -18.79
N GLY A 228 18.18 8.65 -17.48
CA GLY A 228 18.14 9.84 -16.66
C GLY A 228 19.08 10.94 -17.14
N ASP A 229 18.53 12.11 -17.47
CA ASP A 229 19.27 13.24 -18.06
C ASP A 229 20.02 12.89 -19.36
N GLY A 230 19.63 11.80 -20.03
CA GLY A 230 20.31 11.33 -21.24
C GLY A 230 20.04 12.23 -22.44
N LYS A 231 21.01 12.28 -23.35
CA LYS A 231 20.90 12.93 -24.66
C LYS A 231 20.92 11.90 -25.77
N TYR A 232 20.24 12.20 -26.88
CA TYR A 232 20.19 11.29 -28.02
C TYR A 232 21.57 10.91 -28.55
N LYS A 233 22.47 11.91 -28.73
CA LYS A 233 23.83 11.66 -29.25
C LYS A 233 24.60 10.69 -28.36
N ASP A 234 24.56 10.91 -27.06
CA ASP A 234 25.27 10.11 -26.07
C ASP A 234 24.83 8.64 -26.13
N VAL A 235 23.52 8.41 -26.07
CA VAL A 235 22.92 7.07 -26.16
C VAL A 235 23.23 6.41 -27.51
N ALA A 236 23.16 7.17 -28.60
CA ALA A 236 23.50 6.66 -29.93
C ALA A 236 24.97 6.25 -30.07
N SER A 237 25.86 6.83 -29.26
CA SER A 237 27.30 6.52 -29.20
C SER A 237 27.71 5.58 -28.05
N SER A 238 26.74 5.10 -27.28
CA SER A 238 27.00 4.31 -26.06
C SER A 238 27.68 2.96 -26.30
N HIS A 239 27.72 2.47 -27.55
CA HIS A 239 28.47 1.27 -27.96
C HIS A 239 30.00 1.42 -27.84
N ARG A 240 30.51 2.61 -27.49
CA ARG A 240 31.95 2.87 -27.29
C ARG A 240 32.42 2.81 -25.84
N ALA A 241 31.52 2.64 -24.88
CA ALA A 241 31.88 2.53 -23.46
C ALA A 241 32.80 1.32 -23.18
N LYS A 242 33.56 1.38 -22.08
CA LYS A 242 34.46 0.32 -21.64
C LYS A 242 33.79 -0.69 -20.73
N ALA A 243 32.80 -0.24 -19.96
CA ALA A 243 31.98 -1.04 -19.05
C ALA A 243 30.57 -0.43 -18.93
N ALA A 244 29.62 -1.19 -18.41
CA ALA A 244 28.28 -0.71 -18.08
C ALA A 244 27.87 -1.10 -16.66
N MET A 245 27.14 -0.23 -15.98
CA MET A 245 26.49 -0.54 -14.71
C MET A 245 24.99 -0.53 -14.91
N MET A 246 24.31 -1.59 -14.45
CA MET A 246 22.85 -1.60 -14.33
C MET A 246 22.43 -1.18 -12.93
N VAL A 247 21.74 -0.05 -12.82
CA VAL A 247 21.30 0.52 -11.55
C VAL A 247 19.97 -0.07 -11.13
N CYS A 248 19.99 -0.81 -10.02
CA CYS A 248 18.84 -1.27 -9.24
C CYS A 248 17.64 -1.81 -10.06
N SER A 249 17.86 -2.45 -11.22
CA SER A 249 16.75 -2.79 -12.11
C SER A 249 17.05 -3.91 -13.10
N LYS A 250 16.26 -4.98 -13.02
CA LYS A 250 16.16 -6.01 -14.07
C LYS A 250 15.28 -5.59 -15.26
N ALA A 251 14.82 -4.33 -15.29
CA ALA A 251 13.87 -3.88 -16.29
C ALA A 251 14.49 -3.66 -17.68
N MET A 252 15.81 -3.39 -17.75
CA MET A 252 16.55 -3.22 -19.00
C MET A 252 17.77 -4.15 -19.08
N ILE A 253 17.70 -5.32 -18.43
CA ILE A 253 18.75 -6.34 -18.51
C ILE A 253 19.05 -6.81 -19.93
N ASN A 254 18.03 -6.80 -20.80
CA ASN A 254 18.18 -7.11 -22.21
C ASN A 254 19.10 -6.10 -22.91
N VAL A 255 19.10 -4.83 -22.49
CA VAL A 255 20.02 -3.81 -23.03
C VAL A 255 21.45 -4.14 -22.66
N ALA A 256 21.74 -4.33 -21.36
CA ALA A 256 23.10 -4.61 -20.90
C ALA A 256 23.66 -5.91 -21.51
N ARG A 257 22.90 -7.01 -21.49
CA ARG A 257 23.29 -8.28 -22.10
C ARG A 257 23.55 -8.14 -23.60
N LYS A 258 22.65 -7.51 -24.35
CA LYS A 258 22.84 -7.35 -25.80
C LYS A 258 23.99 -6.40 -26.12
N MET A 259 24.31 -5.43 -25.26
CA MET A 259 25.51 -4.60 -25.43
C MET A 259 26.79 -5.40 -25.18
N GLU A 260 26.78 -6.32 -24.21
CA GLU A 260 27.88 -7.27 -24.01
C GLU A 260 28.05 -8.17 -25.25
N GLU A 261 26.98 -8.75 -25.76
CA GLU A 261 27.01 -9.64 -26.94
C GLU A 261 27.40 -8.91 -28.23
N ARG A 262 26.83 -7.73 -28.49
CA ARG A 262 27.02 -6.99 -29.75
C ARG A 262 28.32 -6.18 -29.78
N TYR A 263 28.78 -5.69 -28.62
CA TYR A 263 29.88 -4.71 -28.54
C TYR A 263 30.99 -5.09 -27.55
N GLY A 264 30.87 -6.21 -26.82
CA GLY A 264 31.88 -6.64 -25.85
C GLY A 264 32.01 -5.69 -24.66
N ILE A 265 30.92 -5.04 -24.26
CA ILE A 265 30.85 -4.15 -23.10
C ILE A 265 30.40 -4.98 -21.89
N PRO A 266 31.31 -5.35 -20.96
CA PRO A 266 30.93 -6.10 -19.78
C PRO A 266 30.06 -5.24 -18.87
N PHE A 267 29.16 -5.88 -18.12
CA PHE A 267 28.30 -5.18 -17.18
C PHE A 267 28.17 -5.88 -15.83
N PHE A 268 27.76 -5.12 -14.82
CA PHE A 268 27.37 -5.64 -13.52
C PHE A 268 26.07 -4.98 -13.02
N GLU A 269 25.37 -5.64 -12.10
CA GLU A 269 24.25 -5.05 -11.35
C GLU A 269 24.80 -4.38 -10.08
N GLY A 270 24.45 -3.11 -9.85
CA GLY A 270 24.86 -2.39 -8.64
C GLY A 270 23.82 -1.37 -8.19
N SER A 271 24.12 -0.69 -7.08
CA SER A 271 23.19 0.22 -6.42
C SER A 271 23.91 1.46 -5.87
N PHE A 272 23.33 2.64 -6.12
CA PHE A 272 23.71 3.87 -5.43
C PHE A 272 22.73 4.25 -4.31
N TYR A 273 21.76 3.39 -4.02
CA TYR A 273 21.02 3.48 -2.76
C TYR A 273 21.82 2.72 -1.72
N GLY A 274 22.10 3.33 -0.56
CA GLY A 274 22.99 2.76 0.46
C GLY A 274 24.39 3.37 0.40
N ILE A 275 24.98 3.60 1.58
CA ILE A 275 26.36 4.14 1.69
C ILE A 275 27.35 3.08 1.23
N GLU A 276 27.25 1.86 1.77
CA GLU A 276 28.12 0.74 1.42
C GLU A 276 27.92 0.28 -0.02
N ASP A 277 26.67 0.14 -0.47
CA ASP A 277 26.39 -0.23 -1.87
C ASP A 277 26.96 0.78 -2.88
N THR A 278 26.95 2.08 -2.52
CA THR A 278 27.59 3.12 -3.34
C THR A 278 29.09 2.86 -3.41
N SER A 279 29.74 2.56 -2.29
CA SER A 279 31.16 2.23 -2.23
C SER A 279 31.51 0.99 -3.05
N ASP A 280 30.72 -0.08 -2.92
CA ASP A 280 30.91 -1.32 -3.67
C ASP A 280 30.71 -1.12 -5.17
N SER A 281 29.73 -0.31 -5.56
CA SER A 281 29.51 0.05 -6.97
C SER A 281 30.69 0.86 -7.53
N LEU A 282 31.28 1.77 -6.75
CA LEU A 282 32.47 2.52 -7.16
C LEU A 282 33.69 1.60 -7.33
N ARG A 283 33.91 0.68 -6.40
CA ARG A 283 34.98 -0.34 -6.48
C ARG A 283 34.83 -1.20 -7.72
N GLU A 284 33.62 -1.67 -7.97
CA GLU A 284 33.34 -2.57 -9.09
C GLU A 284 33.51 -1.87 -10.44
N ILE A 285 33.06 -0.61 -10.56
CA ILE A 285 33.35 0.23 -11.73
C ILE A 285 34.88 0.36 -11.92
N ALA A 286 35.62 0.71 -10.87
CA ALA A 286 37.06 0.86 -10.94
C ALA A 286 37.76 -0.43 -11.38
N ARG A 287 37.39 -1.57 -10.78
CA ARG A 287 37.89 -2.90 -11.13
C ARG A 287 37.68 -3.20 -12.62
N MET A 288 36.45 -3.05 -13.11
CA MET A 288 36.10 -3.33 -14.52
C MET A 288 36.84 -2.41 -15.49
N LEU A 289 37.03 -1.14 -15.15
CA LEU A 289 37.80 -0.21 -15.99
C LEU A 289 39.28 -0.58 -16.03
N ILE A 290 39.88 -0.97 -14.90
CA ILE A 290 41.28 -1.43 -14.84
C ILE A 290 41.47 -2.69 -15.71
N GLU A 291 40.55 -3.65 -15.62
CA GLU A 291 40.56 -4.85 -16.48
C GLU A 291 40.44 -4.53 -17.98
N ARG A 292 39.92 -3.34 -18.31
CA ARG A 292 39.76 -2.82 -19.67
C ARG A 292 40.85 -1.83 -20.07
N GLY A 293 41.92 -1.71 -19.27
CA GLY A 293 43.12 -0.94 -19.58
C GLY A 293 43.16 0.48 -19.01
N ALA A 294 42.34 0.80 -18.02
CA ALA A 294 42.53 2.00 -17.19
C ALA A 294 43.74 1.85 -16.25
N ASP A 295 44.22 2.97 -15.71
CA ASP A 295 45.37 2.99 -14.80
C ASP A 295 45.06 2.22 -13.50
N PRO A 296 45.92 1.27 -13.05
CA PRO A 296 45.76 0.59 -11.77
C PRO A 296 45.64 1.53 -10.55
N GLU A 297 46.21 2.74 -10.61
CA GLU A 297 46.08 3.76 -9.54
C GLU A 297 44.62 4.19 -9.31
N LEU A 298 43.72 3.94 -10.28
CA LEU A 298 42.28 4.22 -10.13
C LEU A 298 41.69 3.57 -8.88
N MET A 299 42.15 2.37 -8.49
CA MET A 299 41.64 1.68 -7.31
C MET A 299 42.02 2.41 -6.01
N GLU A 300 43.27 2.87 -5.89
CA GLU A 300 43.74 3.62 -4.72
C GLU A 300 42.98 4.95 -4.56
N ARG A 301 42.79 5.67 -5.68
CA ARG A 301 41.98 6.90 -5.72
C ARG A 301 40.52 6.64 -5.35
N THR A 302 39.99 5.48 -5.74
CA THR A 302 38.62 5.04 -5.41
C THR A 302 38.47 4.78 -3.91
N GLU A 303 39.38 4.02 -3.30
CA GLU A 303 39.34 3.78 -1.85
C GLU A 303 39.54 5.08 -1.03
N ALA A 304 40.43 5.97 -1.47
CA ALA A 304 40.61 7.27 -0.82
C ALA A 304 39.34 8.14 -0.90
N LEU A 305 38.63 8.12 -2.03
CA LEU A 305 37.34 8.80 -2.20
C LEU A 305 36.28 8.17 -1.28
N ILE A 306 36.16 6.84 -1.29
CA ILE A 306 35.19 6.09 -0.47
C ILE A 306 35.38 6.41 1.00
N ALA A 307 36.60 6.25 1.54
CA ALA A 307 36.87 6.50 2.95
C ALA A 307 36.51 7.93 3.37
N ARG A 308 36.77 8.91 2.49
CA ARG A 308 36.42 10.31 2.72
C ARG A 308 34.91 10.54 2.75
N GLU A 309 34.17 10.01 1.78
CA GLU A 309 32.73 10.27 1.64
C GLU A 309 31.89 9.43 2.62
N GLU A 310 32.27 8.18 2.89
CA GLU A 310 31.64 7.37 3.93
C GLU A 310 31.75 8.04 5.30
N LYS A 311 32.96 8.48 5.67
CA LYS A 311 33.16 9.18 6.96
C LYS A 311 32.22 10.38 7.09
N LYS A 312 32.12 11.21 6.06
CA LYS A 312 31.21 12.38 6.06
C LYS A 312 29.75 11.96 6.22
N ALA A 313 29.32 10.92 5.50
CA ALA A 313 27.94 10.45 5.55
C ALA A 313 27.59 9.86 6.93
N TRP A 314 28.46 9.03 7.49
CA TRP A 314 28.27 8.45 8.82
C TRP A 314 28.28 9.49 9.92
N ASP A 315 29.22 10.45 9.90
CA ASP A 315 29.23 11.57 10.84
C ASP A 315 27.92 12.38 10.76
N ALA A 316 27.40 12.58 9.54
CA ALA A 316 26.16 13.33 9.32
C ALA A 316 24.90 12.58 9.80
N ILE A 317 24.88 11.25 9.70
CA ILE A 317 23.76 10.40 10.14
C ILE A 317 23.82 10.14 11.66
N ALA A 318 25.00 10.10 12.26
CA ALA A 318 25.19 9.77 13.68
C ALA A 318 24.35 10.63 14.63
N LYS A 319 24.12 11.91 14.29
CA LYS A 319 23.29 12.83 15.09
C LYS A 319 21.82 12.40 15.21
N PHE A 320 21.33 11.55 14.30
CA PHE A 320 19.94 11.05 14.32
C PHE A 320 19.77 9.77 15.13
N LYS A 321 20.85 9.00 15.38
CA LYS A 321 20.80 7.73 16.14
C LYS A 321 19.99 7.84 17.45
N PRO A 322 20.23 8.83 18.33
CA PRO A 322 19.47 8.96 19.58
C PRO A 322 17.98 9.26 19.37
N ARG A 323 17.65 9.95 18.27
CA ARG A 323 16.27 10.29 17.91
C ARG A 323 15.53 9.10 17.30
N PHE A 324 16.24 8.15 16.71
CA PHE A 324 15.64 7.01 16.02
C PHE A 324 15.59 5.74 16.86
N ALA A 325 16.27 5.71 18.00
CA ALA A 325 16.27 4.58 18.91
C ALA A 325 14.85 4.06 19.20
N GLY A 326 14.62 2.78 18.85
CA GLY A 326 13.36 2.06 19.03
C GLY A 326 12.23 2.45 18.06
N LYS A 327 12.50 3.27 17.03
CA LYS A 327 11.53 3.60 15.99
C LYS A 327 11.49 2.52 14.92
N LYS A 328 10.27 2.11 14.59
CA LYS A 328 9.96 0.98 13.70
C LYS A 328 9.56 1.47 12.31
N VAL A 329 10.18 0.93 11.26
CA VAL A 329 9.92 1.29 9.87
C VAL A 329 9.27 0.13 9.13
N LEU A 330 8.18 0.43 8.43
CA LEU A 330 7.56 -0.46 7.44
C LEU A 330 8.03 -0.05 6.04
N LEU A 331 8.83 -0.89 5.39
CA LEU A 331 9.42 -0.61 4.08
C LEU A 331 8.69 -1.36 2.96
N ILE A 332 7.94 -0.67 2.10
CA ILE A 332 7.20 -1.28 0.99
C ILE A 332 7.68 -0.68 -0.33
N THR A 333 8.60 -1.37 -1.02
CA THR A 333 9.22 -0.88 -2.26
C THR A 333 9.15 -1.86 -3.43
N GLY A 334 9.50 -1.37 -4.62
CA GLY A 334 9.82 -2.25 -5.74
C GLY A 334 11.13 -2.98 -5.44
N GLY A 335 11.05 -4.30 -5.28
CA GLY A 335 12.05 -5.14 -4.58
C GLY A 335 13.51 -5.23 -5.04
N VAL A 336 14.08 -4.25 -5.72
CA VAL A 336 15.56 -4.09 -5.80
C VAL A 336 16.06 -3.03 -4.80
N LYS A 337 15.23 -2.03 -4.46
CA LYS A 337 15.61 -0.96 -3.52
C LYS A 337 15.58 -1.36 -2.05
N SER A 338 14.98 -2.52 -1.72
CA SER A 338 14.66 -2.87 -0.34
C SER A 338 15.90 -3.03 0.52
N TRP A 339 16.89 -3.83 0.10
CA TRP A 339 18.02 -4.23 0.93
C TRP A 339 18.96 -3.08 1.27
N SER A 340 19.47 -2.38 0.26
CA SER A 340 20.46 -1.32 0.46
C SER A 340 19.92 -0.16 1.31
N VAL A 341 18.61 0.08 1.22
CA VAL A 341 17.91 1.02 2.11
C VAL A 341 17.77 0.44 3.52
N VAL A 342 17.50 -0.87 3.69
CA VAL A 342 17.46 -1.52 5.02
C VAL A 342 18.74 -1.28 5.80
N ALA A 343 19.90 -1.57 5.21
CA ALA A 343 21.19 -1.44 5.89
C ALA A 343 21.42 -0.01 6.39
N ALA A 344 21.16 0.98 5.54
CA ALA A 344 21.32 2.38 5.92
C ALA A 344 20.31 2.85 6.98
N LEU A 345 19.09 2.32 7.01
CA LEU A 345 18.10 2.62 8.04
C LEU A 345 18.52 2.04 9.39
N GLN A 346 19.00 0.79 9.41
CA GLN A 346 19.51 0.14 10.62
C GLN A 346 20.72 0.90 11.19
N GLU A 347 21.65 1.30 10.33
CA GLU A 347 22.78 2.14 10.72
C GLU A 347 22.37 3.54 11.18
N ALA A 348 21.22 4.06 10.75
CA ALA A 348 20.66 5.29 11.30
C ALA A 348 20.00 5.10 12.68
N GLY A 349 19.86 3.86 13.16
CA GLY A 349 19.25 3.50 14.44
C GLY A 349 17.76 3.15 14.36
N LEU A 350 17.24 2.84 13.17
CA LEU A 350 15.84 2.45 12.95
C LEU A 350 15.69 0.93 12.90
N ASP A 351 14.63 0.42 13.53
CA ASP A 351 14.27 -1.00 13.49
C ASP A 351 13.33 -1.28 12.33
N LEU A 352 13.54 -2.35 11.57
CA LEU A 352 12.59 -2.73 10.51
C LEU A 352 11.61 -3.79 10.99
N VAL A 353 10.32 -3.52 10.82
CA VAL A 353 9.25 -4.48 11.20
C VAL A 353 8.76 -5.32 10.03
N GLY A 354 9.02 -4.87 8.81
CA GLY A 354 8.70 -5.62 7.62
C GLY A 354 9.25 -4.92 6.38
N THR A 355 9.70 -5.74 5.42
CA THR A 355 10.16 -5.27 4.13
C THR A 355 9.53 -6.09 3.01
N SER A 356 9.18 -5.44 1.90
CA SER A 356 8.65 -6.15 0.75
C SER A 356 9.76 -6.87 -0.03
N VAL A 357 9.63 -8.19 -0.19
CA VAL A 357 10.62 -9.04 -0.89
C VAL A 357 10.17 -9.50 -2.28
N LYS A 358 9.06 -8.94 -2.79
CA LYS A 358 8.36 -9.37 -4.01
C LYS A 358 9.26 -9.47 -5.25
N LYS A 359 10.30 -8.63 -5.35
CA LYS A 359 11.23 -8.60 -6.49
C LYS A 359 12.70 -8.81 -6.12
N SER A 360 12.98 -9.16 -4.86
CA SER A 360 14.35 -9.36 -4.34
C SER A 360 14.92 -10.69 -4.82
N THR A 361 16.24 -10.77 -4.99
CA THR A 361 16.95 -12.00 -5.37
C THR A 361 16.89 -13.03 -4.23
N LYS A 362 17.37 -14.25 -4.47
CA LYS A 362 17.47 -15.26 -3.41
C LYS A 362 18.50 -14.85 -2.35
N GLU A 363 19.65 -14.36 -2.81
CA GLU A 363 20.73 -13.84 -1.96
C GLU A 363 20.26 -12.65 -1.11
N ASP A 364 19.53 -11.70 -1.70
CA ASP A 364 18.94 -10.57 -0.95
C ASP A 364 18.02 -11.09 0.16
N LYS A 365 17.19 -12.11 -0.12
CA LYS A 365 16.29 -12.69 0.88
C LYS A 365 17.07 -13.38 2.01
N GLU A 366 18.16 -14.07 1.72
CA GLU A 366 18.97 -14.73 2.74
C GLU A 366 19.64 -13.69 3.65
N ARG A 367 20.25 -12.65 3.09
CA ARG A 367 20.83 -11.54 3.86
C ARG A 367 19.79 -10.79 4.70
N ILE A 368 18.59 -10.57 4.14
CA ILE A 368 17.45 -9.98 4.87
C ILE A 368 17.07 -10.84 6.09
N LYS A 369 17.07 -12.18 5.96
CA LYS A 369 16.77 -13.06 7.11
C LYS A 369 17.85 -13.01 8.19
N GLU A 370 19.12 -12.94 7.79
CA GLU A 370 20.25 -12.87 8.74
C GLU A 370 20.23 -11.59 9.57
N LEU A 371 19.98 -10.43 8.94
CA LEU A 371 19.97 -9.14 9.64
C LEU A 371 18.67 -8.81 10.37
N MET A 372 17.51 -9.22 9.85
CA MET A 372 16.23 -8.86 10.46
C MET A 372 15.84 -9.76 11.65
N GLY A 373 16.59 -10.83 11.91
CA GLY A 373 16.28 -11.79 12.98
C GLY A 373 14.95 -12.55 12.76
N GLN A 374 14.48 -13.26 13.78
CA GLN A 374 13.24 -14.06 13.70
C GLN A 374 11.94 -13.23 13.69
N ASP A 375 12.01 -11.94 14.05
CA ASP A 375 10.83 -11.11 14.32
C ASP A 375 10.31 -10.29 13.13
N ALA A 376 11.07 -10.15 12.04
CA ALA A 376 10.63 -9.33 10.92
C ALA A 376 9.96 -10.13 9.80
N HIS A 377 8.82 -9.61 9.33
CA HIS A 377 8.02 -10.28 8.32
C HIS A 377 8.48 -9.90 6.90
N MET A 378 8.89 -10.91 6.13
CA MET A 378 9.05 -10.79 4.69
C MET A 378 7.70 -10.75 3.99
N ILE A 379 7.40 -9.62 3.34
CA ILE A 379 6.08 -9.38 2.76
C ILE A 379 6.14 -9.58 1.24
N GLU A 380 5.47 -10.61 0.72
CA GLU A 380 5.36 -10.82 -0.74
C GLU A 380 4.26 -9.96 -1.38
N ASP A 381 3.13 -9.84 -0.69
CA ASP A 381 2.04 -8.93 -1.03
C ASP A 381 1.35 -8.52 0.27
N MET A 382 1.00 -7.24 0.39
CA MET A 382 0.21 -6.75 1.51
C MET A 382 -0.96 -5.95 0.97
N THR A 383 -2.16 -6.30 1.40
CA THR A 383 -3.35 -5.58 1.00
C THR A 383 -3.40 -4.22 1.71
N PRO A 384 -4.10 -3.22 1.15
CA PRO A 384 -4.29 -1.94 1.82
C PRO A 384 -4.90 -2.04 3.23
N ARG A 385 -5.74 -3.04 3.49
CA ARG A 385 -6.34 -3.28 4.81
C ARG A 385 -5.32 -3.78 5.83
N GLU A 386 -4.42 -4.67 5.42
CA GLU A 386 -3.34 -5.16 6.27
C GLU A 386 -2.32 -4.07 6.59
N MET A 387 -1.93 -3.27 5.59
CA MET A 387 -1.09 -2.08 5.78
C MET A 387 -1.71 -1.14 6.81
N TYR A 388 -3.00 -0.82 6.64
CA TYR A 388 -3.74 0.03 7.57
C TYR A 388 -3.77 -0.54 8.98
N LYS A 389 -4.06 -1.85 9.14
CA LYS A 389 -4.09 -2.51 10.44
C LYS A 389 -2.73 -2.46 11.13
N MET A 390 -1.65 -2.76 10.42
CA MET A 390 -0.29 -2.73 10.98
C MET A 390 0.09 -1.33 11.47
N LEU A 391 -0.26 -0.29 10.71
CA LEU A 391 -0.02 1.10 11.08
C LEU A 391 -0.92 1.56 12.23
N LYS A 392 -2.20 1.22 12.20
CA LYS A 392 -3.17 1.57 13.24
C LYS A 392 -2.86 0.90 14.59
N ASP A 393 -2.40 -0.33 14.56
CA ASP A 393 -1.99 -1.09 15.75
C ASP A 393 -0.59 -0.64 16.26
N ALA A 394 -0.04 0.47 15.74
CA ALA A 394 1.27 1.05 16.08
C ALA A 394 2.44 0.06 15.99
N LYS A 395 2.37 -0.90 15.06
CA LYS A 395 3.47 -1.85 14.83
C LYS A 395 4.63 -1.24 14.04
N ALA A 396 4.40 -0.13 13.35
CA ALA A 396 5.42 0.67 12.67
C ALA A 396 5.18 2.15 12.99
N ASP A 397 6.23 2.91 13.26
CA ASP A 397 6.18 4.36 13.49
C ASP A 397 6.15 5.17 12.19
N ILE A 398 6.69 4.63 11.09
CA ILE A 398 6.68 5.26 9.77
C ILE A 398 6.58 4.21 8.67
N MET A 399 5.89 4.56 7.57
CA MET A 399 5.88 3.78 6.34
C MET A 399 6.69 4.47 5.25
N LEU A 400 7.66 3.74 4.68
CA LEU A 400 8.42 4.15 3.50
C LEU A 400 7.88 3.37 2.29
N SER A 401 7.23 4.05 1.36
CA SER A 401 6.62 3.38 0.20
C SER A 401 6.42 4.31 -1.00
N GLY A 402 5.49 4.00 -1.91
CA GLY A 402 5.11 4.87 -3.05
C GLY A 402 3.72 5.51 -2.89
N GLY A 403 3.43 6.54 -3.68
CA GLY A 403 2.25 7.41 -3.51
C GLY A 403 0.89 6.71 -3.48
N ARG A 404 0.76 5.56 -4.17
CA ARG A 404 -0.48 4.74 -4.12
C ARG A 404 -0.86 4.28 -2.71
N SER A 405 0.11 4.17 -1.81
CA SER A 405 -0.08 3.75 -0.41
C SER A 405 -0.05 4.89 0.60
N GLN A 406 0.24 6.13 0.16
CA GLN A 406 0.30 7.32 1.02
C GLN A 406 -0.96 7.47 1.88
N PHE A 407 -2.14 7.47 1.24
CA PHE A 407 -3.40 7.70 1.93
C PHE A 407 -3.78 6.60 2.93
N ILE A 408 -3.16 5.42 2.83
CA ILE A 408 -3.36 4.36 3.82
C ILE A 408 -2.70 4.76 5.14
N ALA A 409 -1.44 5.22 5.09
CA ALA A 409 -0.73 5.70 6.27
C ALA A 409 -1.34 6.97 6.85
N LEU A 410 -1.73 7.93 5.99
CA LEU A 410 -2.37 9.15 6.46
C LEU A 410 -3.72 8.88 7.16
N LYS A 411 -4.52 7.93 6.64
CA LYS A 411 -5.76 7.49 7.33
C LYS A 411 -5.50 6.78 8.65
N ALA A 412 -4.33 6.17 8.81
CA ALA A 412 -3.89 5.59 10.07
C ALA A 412 -3.27 6.64 11.03
N ALA A 413 -3.23 7.93 10.64
CA ALA A 413 -2.54 9.00 11.36
C ALA A 413 -1.05 8.68 11.63
N MET A 414 -0.40 8.05 10.64
CA MET A 414 0.99 7.64 10.71
C MET A 414 1.87 8.37 9.69
N PRO A 415 3.12 8.70 10.07
CA PRO A 415 4.15 9.19 9.15
C PRO A 415 4.30 8.33 7.90
N TRP A 416 4.50 9.01 6.77
CA TRP A 416 4.74 8.39 5.48
C TRP A 416 5.82 9.17 4.71
N LEU A 417 6.70 8.44 4.04
CA LEU A 417 7.72 9.01 3.16
C LEU A 417 7.71 8.29 1.81
N ASP A 418 7.68 9.07 0.73
CA ASP A 418 7.85 8.53 -0.62
C ASP A 418 9.33 8.25 -0.89
N ILE A 419 9.62 6.99 -1.24
CA ILE A 419 10.93 6.53 -1.68
C ILE A 419 10.89 5.88 -3.08
N ASN A 420 9.72 5.94 -3.72
CA ASN A 420 9.49 5.50 -5.08
C ASN A 420 9.53 6.70 -6.03
N GLN A 421 8.87 6.59 -7.17
CA GLN A 421 9.05 7.46 -8.33
C GLN A 421 8.41 8.85 -8.25
N GLU A 422 7.54 9.13 -7.27
CA GLU A 422 6.88 10.44 -7.12
C GLU A 422 7.59 11.34 -6.08
N ARG A 423 8.69 10.87 -5.48
CA ARG A 423 9.48 11.60 -4.48
C ARG A 423 10.07 12.91 -5.01
N HIS A 424 10.25 13.88 -4.11
CA HIS A 424 10.81 15.20 -4.41
C HIS A 424 12.30 15.36 -4.08
N HIS A 425 12.90 14.37 -3.41
CA HIS A 425 14.29 14.42 -2.96
C HIS A 425 15.10 13.29 -3.60
N ALA A 426 16.37 13.59 -3.88
CA ALA A 426 17.34 12.60 -4.32
C ALA A 426 17.88 11.83 -3.11
N TYR A 427 17.88 10.50 -3.20
CA TYR A 427 18.38 9.64 -2.12
C TYR A 427 19.58 8.78 -2.51
N MET A 428 20.10 8.93 -3.73
CA MET A 428 21.30 8.21 -4.18
C MET A 428 22.61 8.82 -3.69
N GLY A 429 23.62 7.97 -3.55
CA GLY A 429 24.96 8.30 -3.09
C GLY A 429 25.00 8.66 -1.61
N TYR A 430 26.22 8.97 -1.15
CA TYR A 430 26.47 9.35 0.24
C TYR A 430 25.58 10.50 0.72
N VAL A 431 25.50 11.58 -0.06
CA VAL A 431 24.69 12.78 0.27
C VAL A 431 23.20 12.47 0.25
N GLY A 432 22.74 11.69 -0.73
CA GLY A 432 21.33 11.30 -0.82
C GLY A 432 20.88 10.44 0.36
N MET A 433 21.75 9.58 0.88
CA MET A 433 21.41 8.77 2.06
C MET A 433 21.28 9.61 3.34
N VAL A 434 22.15 10.61 3.53
CA VAL A 434 21.98 11.61 4.59
C VAL A 434 20.64 12.33 4.42
N LYS A 435 20.30 12.71 3.18
CA LYS A 435 19.03 13.37 2.88
C LYS A 435 17.82 12.49 3.18
N LEU A 436 17.88 11.19 2.90
CA LEU A 436 16.81 10.25 3.25
C LEU A 436 16.56 10.23 4.76
N VAL A 437 17.64 10.13 5.55
CA VAL A 437 17.58 10.16 7.02
C VAL A 437 16.99 11.48 7.54
N GLU A 438 17.39 12.62 6.96
CA GLU A 438 16.81 13.93 7.30
C GLU A 438 15.30 13.99 7.04
N GLU A 439 14.83 13.47 5.91
CA GLU A 439 13.40 13.48 5.58
C GLU A 439 12.60 12.47 6.42
N ILE A 440 13.22 11.37 6.85
CA ILE A 440 12.61 10.46 7.85
C ILE A 440 12.44 11.17 9.19
N ASP A 441 13.46 11.89 9.67
CA ASP A 441 13.37 12.66 10.92
C ASP A 441 12.23 13.69 10.85
N LYS A 442 12.16 14.47 9.77
CA LYS A 442 11.08 15.43 9.55
C LYS A 442 9.71 14.78 9.50
N ALA A 443 9.59 13.63 8.82
CA ALA A 443 8.32 12.93 8.70
C ALA A 443 7.87 12.35 10.05
N LEU A 444 8.78 11.73 10.81
CA LEU A 444 8.49 11.15 12.12
C LEU A 444 8.09 12.20 13.15
N TYR A 445 8.82 13.32 13.19
CA TYR A 445 8.70 14.34 14.23
C TYR A 445 7.90 15.57 13.81
N ASN A 446 7.11 15.47 12.75
CA ASN A 446 6.22 16.55 12.34
C ASN A 446 5.18 16.82 13.44
N PRO A 447 5.01 18.08 13.90
CA PRO A 447 4.07 18.42 14.98
C PRO A 447 2.60 18.13 14.62
N VAL A 448 2.28 17.94 13.33
CA VAL A 448 0.94 17.54 12.90
C VAL A 448 0.48 16.26 13.59
N TRP A 449 1.39 15.32 13.87
CA TRP A 449 1.04 14.02 14.45
C TRP A 449 0.52 14.12 15.87
N GLU A 450 1.01 15.09 16.65
CA GLU A 450 0.47 15.37 17.97
C GLU A 450 -0.97 15.88 17.84
N GLN A 451 -1.23 16.80 16.90
CA GLN A 451 -2.55 17.39 16.70
C GLN A 451 -3.58 16.38 16.18
N VAL A 452 -3.25 15.58 15.15
CA VAL A 452 -4.23 14.66 14.54
C VAL A 452 -4.51 13.41 15.40
N ARG A 453 -3.70 13.16 16.42
CA ARG A 453 -3.90 12.06 17.38
C ARG A 453 -4.64 12.49 18.65
N GLN A 454 -4.87 13.79 18.84
CA GLN A 454 -5.74 14.25 19.91
C GLN A 454 -7.21 13.89 19.58
N PRO A 455 -8.03 13.57 20.60
CA PRO A 455 -9.47 13.50 20.42
C PRO A 455 -9.98 14.80 19.81
N ALA A 456 -11.02 14.73 18.97
CA ALA A 456 -11.57 15.95 18.41
C ALA A 456 -12.08 16.86 19.53
N PRO A 457 -11.93 18.20 19.43
CA PRO A 457 -12.35 19.11 20.50
C PRO A 457 -13.84 19.03 20.86
N TRP A 458 -14.66 18.50 19.95
CA TRP A 458 -16.09 18.26 20.15
C TRP A 458 -16.41 16.83 20.63
N ASP A 459 -15.46 15.89 20.60
CA ASP A 459 -15.57 14.53 21.16
C ASP A 459 -15.39 14.56 22.68
N LYS A 460 -16.04 15.52 23.33
CA LYS A 460 -16.12 15.55 24.79
C LYS A 460 -17.19 14.56 25.25
N PRO A 461 -16.99 13.82 26.34
CA PRO A 461 -18.00 12.91 26.89
C PRO A 461 -19.37 13.59 27.07
N GLU A 462 -19.36 14.87 27.49
CA GLU A 462 -20.55 15.70 27.64
C GLU A 462 -21.33 16.00 26.34
N ASN A 463 -20.70 15.85 25.17
CA ASN A 463 -21.34 16.08 23.86
C ASN A 463 -21.90 14.80 23.23
N SER A 464 -21.75 13.65 23.88
CA SER A 464 -22.38 12.42 23.42
C SER A 464 -23.91 12.56 23.44
N TRP A 465 -24.59 11.89 22.51
CA TRP A 465 -26.05 11.92 22.49
C TRP A 465 -26.64 11.35 23.80
N GLN A 466 -25.96 10.39 24.44
CA GLN A 466 -26.34 9.85 25.73
C GLN A 466 -26.22 10.90 26.85
N ALA A 467 -25.12 11.66 26.91
CA ALA A 467 -24.93 12.70 27.92
C ALA A 467 -25.96 13.82 27.76
N ARG A 468 -26.27 14.22 26.51
CA ARG A 468 -27.32 15.21 26.22
C ARG A 468 -28.70 14.72 26.64
N ALA A 469 -29.03 13.46 26.35
CA ALA A 469 -30.31 12.86 26.75
C ALA A 469 -30.45 12.73 28.27
N LEU A 470 -29.37 12.35 28.98
CA LEU A 470 -29.36 12.27 30.44
C LEU A 470 -29.52 13.66 31.07
N ALA A 471 -28.79 14.67 30.57
CA ALA A 471 -28.92 16.04 31.07
C ALA A 471 -30.32 16.63 30.81
N GLU A 472 -30.95 16.30 29.68
CA GLU A 472 -32.32 16.71 29.36
C GLU A 472 -33.34 16.03 30.30
N LEU A 473 -33.20 14.72 30.54
CA LEU A 473 -34.02 13.98 31.50
C LEU A 473 -33.88 14.51 32.93
N GLU A 474 -32.66 14.83 33.36
CA GLU A 474 -32.40 15.43 34.68
C GLU A 474 -33.02 16.83 34.78
N ALA A 475 -32.93 17.64 33.72
CA ALA A 475 -33.56 18.95 33.67
C ALA A 475 -35.09 18.86 33.69
N GLU A 476 -35.68 17.92 32.96
CA GLU A 476 -37.13 17.63 32.99
C GLU A 476 -37.57 17.14 34.38
N ALA A 477 -36.82 16.24 35.00
CA ALA A 477 -37.09 15.75 36.34
C ALA A 477 -36.99 16.87 37.38
N ALA A 478 -35.98 17.75 37.27
CA ALA A 478 -35.84 18.92 38.12
C ALA A 478 -36.96 19.94 37.93
N ALA A 479 -37.38 20.17 36.68
CA ALA A 479 -38.52 21.05 36.37
C ALA A 479 -39.84 20.48 36.91
N LEU A 480 -40.04 19.16 36.83
CA LEU A 480 -41.20 18.49 37.40
C LEU A 480 -41.18 18.57 38.94
N ALA A 481 -40.03 18.37 39.57
CA ALA A 481 -39.87 18.48 41.02
C ALA A 481 -40.11 19.91 41.55
N ALA A 482 -39.82 20.94 40.74
CA ALA A 482 -40.04 22.34 41.09
C ALA A 482 -41.52 22.80 40.98
N ASP A 483 -42.40 22.00 40.35
CA ASP A 483 -43.84 22.27 40.23
C ASP A 483 -44.64 21.12 40.90
N PRO A 484 -44.96 21.25 42.19
CA PRO A 484 -45.65 20.19 42.95
C PRO A 484 -46.99 19.78 42.36
N VAL A 485 -47.69 20.68 41.65
CA VAL A 485 -48.99 20.41 41.03
C VAL A 485 -48.82 19.54 39.79
N LYS A 486 -47.84 19.86 38.94
CA LYS A 486 -47.51 19.01 37.78
C LYS A 486 -46.89 17.68 38.19
N ALA A 487 -46.04 17.66 39.22
CA ALA A 487 -45.49 16.42 39.77
C ALA A 487 -46.60 15.47 40.22
N GLU A 488 -47.61 15.99 40.93
CA GLU A 488 -48.74 15.19 41.40
C GLU A 488 -49.63 14.72 40.24
N ALA A 489 -49.89 15.58 39.25
CA ALA A 489 -50.63 15.19 38.04
C ALA A 489 -49.91 14.07 37.26
N ALA A 490 -48.58 14.18 37.10
CA ALA A 490 -47.77 13.17 36.43
C ALA A 490 -47.72 11.85 37.21
N ARG A 491 -47.61 11.91 38.55
CA ARG A 491 -47.68 10.74 39.44
C ARG A 491 -49.01 10.01 39.28
N ARG A 492 -50.12 10.74 39.33
CA ARG A 492 -51.47 10.17 39.21
C ARG A 492 -51.75 9.60 37.81
N ALA A 493 -51.17 10.16 36.75
CA ALA A 493 -51.31 9.66 35.40
C ALA A 493 -50.51 8.36 35.12
N LYS A 494 -49.62 7.94 36.04
CA LYS A 494 -48.79 6.74 35.87
C LYS A 494 -49.67 5.49 35.73
N LYS A 495 -49.51 4.78 34.61
CA LYS A 495 -50.27 3.55 34.35
C LYS A 495 -49.82 2.42 35.29
N ILE A 496 -50.75 1.97 36.12
CA ILE A 496 -50.55 0.84 37.04
C ILE A 496 -50.99 -0.45 36.36
N CYS A 497 -52.11 -0.43 35.64
CA CYS A 497 -52.57 -1.56 34.83
C CYS A 497 -52.46 -1.24 33.33
N ASN A 498 -51.42 -1.76 32.67
CA ASN A 498 -51.21 -1.52 31.25
C ASN A 498 -52.24 -2.22 30.35
N CYS A 499 -52.67 -3.44 30.70
CA CYS A 499 -53.61 -4.22 29.86
C CYS A 499 -55.04 -3.67 29.85
N LYS A 500 -55.40 -2.85 30.85
CA LYS A 500 -56.70 -2.15 30.94
C LYS A 500 -56.54 -0.64 30.93
N SER A 501 -55.33 -0.14 30.70
CA SER A 501 -54.97 1.29 30.66
C SER A 501 -55.41 2.09 31.90
N VAL A 502 -55.40 1.48 33.09
CA VAL A 502 -55.78 2.13 34.36
C VAL A 502 -54.56 2.79 35.00
N ASP A 503 -54.69 4.06 35.36
CA ASP A 503 -53.66 4.83 36.05
C ASP A 503 -53.85 4.86 37.57
N LEU A 504 -52.80 5.33 38.25
CA LEU A 504 -52.71 5.39 39.71
C LEU A 504 -53.82 6.25 40.31
N GLY A 505 -54.07 7.41 39.72
CA GLY A 505 -55.12 8.33 40.18
C GLY A 505 -56.50 7.68 40.18
N THR A 506 -56.84 6.94 39.11
CA THR A 506 -58.11 6.19 39.02
C THR A 506 -58.25 5.15 40.13
N ILE A 507 -57.15 4.46 40.48
CA ILE A 507 -57.15 3.46 41.56
C ILE A 507 -57.30 4.14 42.92
N GLU A 508 -56.53 5.19 43.19
CA GLU A 508 -56.60 5.95 44.45
C GLU A 508 -57.99 6.57 44.67
N ASP A 509 -58.62 7.09 43.62
CA ASP A 509 -59.97 7.65 43.69
C ASP A 509 -61.01 6.56 43.98
N ALA A 510 -60.92 5.40 43.32
CA ALA A 510 -61.82 4.27 43.58
C ALA A 510 -61.68 3.71 45.00
N VAL A 511 -60.44 3.60 45.49
CA VAL A 511 -60.15 3.17 46.87
C VAL A 511 -60.78 4.12 47.88
N LYS A 512 -60.64 5.43 47.67
CA LYS A 512 -61.23 6.45 48.56
C LYS A 512 -62.75 6.50 48.46
N ALA A 513 -63.31 6.48 47.25
CA ALA A 513 -64.74 6.59 47.02
C ALA A 513 -65.55 5.39 47.53
N HIS A 514 -64.94 4.21 47.53
CA HIS A 514 -65.61 2.94 47.88
C HIS A 514 -65.00 2.22 49.08
N ALA A 515 -64.07 2.86 49.81
CA ALA A 515 -63.38 2.31 50.98
C ALA A 515 -62.80 0.89 50.73
N LEU A 516 -62.13 0.72 49.59
CA LEU A 516 -61.66 -0.59 49.12
C LEU A 516 -60.40 -1.00 49.89
N THR A 517 -60.41 -2.20 50.48
CA THR A 517 -59.30 -2.75 51.28
C THR A 517 -58.61 -3.94 50.60
N THR A 518 -59.06 -4.35 49.41
CA THR A 518 -58.55 -5.54 48.72
C THR A 518 -58.34 -5.28 47.22
N VAL A 519 -57.41 -6.04 46.62
CA VAL A 519 -57.17 -6.02 45.16
C VAL A 519 -58.43 -6.38 44.39
N GLU A 520 -59.25 -7.29 44.92
CA GLU A 520 -60.53 -7.69 44.32
C GLU A 520 -61.56 -6.56 44.33
N GLY A 521 -61.59 -5.75 45.39
CA GLY A 521 -62.36 -4.52 45.44
C GLY A 521 -61.91 -3.53 44.36
N VAL A 522 -60.60 -3.27 44.27
CA VAL A 522 -60.03 -2.38 43.23
C VAL A 522 -60.35 -2.90 41.83
N ARG A 523 -60.25 -4.21 41.61
CA ARG A 523 -60.59 -4.87 40.34
C ARG A 523 -62.03 -4.64 39.95
N THR A 524 -62.95 -4.81 40.89
CA THR A 524 -64.39 -4.65 40.64
C THR A 524 -64.74 -3.22 40.19
N HIS A 525 -64.07 -2.22 40.75
CA HIS A 525 -64.40 -0.80 40.50
C HIS A 525 -63.55 -0.13 39.40
N THR A 526 -62.38 -0.67 39.07
CA THR A 526 -61.46 -0.05 38.08
C THR A 526 -61.12 -0.96 36.90
N ASN A 527 -61.50 -2.23 36.93
CA ASN A 527 -61.07 -3.30 36.02
C ASN A 527 -59.56 -3.61 36.05
N ALA A 528 -58.75 -2.89 36.85
CA ALA A 528 -57.34 -3.23 37.06
C ALA A 528 -57.22 -4.63 37.67
N SER A 529 -56.15 -5.36 37.35
CA SER A 529 -55.96 -6.78 37.75
C SER A 529 -56.99 -7.78 37.18
N GLY A 530 -57.95 -7.35 36.36
CA GLY A 530 -58.96 -8.24 35.77
C GLY A 530 -58.56 -8.92 34.45
N GLY A 531 -57.41 -8.56 33.88
CA GLY A 531 -56.84 -9.15 32.67
C GLY A 531 -55.73 -10.15 32.97
N CYS A 532 -54.48 -9.74 32.72
CA CYS A 532 -53.29 -10.61 32.89
C CYS A 532 -52.80 -10.75 34.34
N GLY A 533 -53.41 -10.06 35.31
CA GLY A 533 -53.03 -10.11 36.73
C GLY A 533 -51.70 -9.44 37.11
N ALA A 534 -50.84 -9.06 36.17
CA ALA A 534 -49.49 -8.56 36.45
C ALA A 534 -49.38 -7.28 37.31
N CYS A 535 -50.48 -6.53 37.48
CA CYS A 535 -50.52 -5.34 38.33
C CYS A 535 -51.07 -5.59 39.74
N SER A 536 -51.44 -6.83 40.10
CA SER A 536 -52.04 -7.16 41.40
C SER A 536 -51.14 -6.76 42.57
N GLY A 537 -49.86 -7.17 42.55
CA GLY A 537 -48.90 -6.82 43.62
C GLY A 537 -48.68 -5.31 43.76
N ARG A 538 -48.68 -4.57 42.64
CA ARG A 538 -48.59 -3.10 42.69
C ARG A 538 -49.84 -2.46 43.30
N ILE A 539 -51.01 -3.08 43.13
CA ILE A 539 -52.25 -2.61 43.75
C ILE A 539 -52.22 -2.89 45.26
N GLU A 540 -51.66 -4.01 45.69
CA GLU A 540 -51.43 -4.31 47.12
C GLU A 540 -50.52 -3.26 47.76
N GLU A 541 -49.39 -2.94 47.12
CA GLU A 541 -48.48 -1.87 47.56
C GLU A 541 -49.18 -0.50 47.66
N ILE A 542 -50.08 -0.17 46.72
CA ILE A 542 -50.85 1.09 46.75
C ILE A 542 -51.85 1.09 47.92
N LEU A 543 -52.55 -0.01 48.16
CA LEU A 543 -53.49 -0.16 49.28
C LEU A 543 -52.78 -0.06 50.64
N GLU A 544 -51.58 -0.63 50.74
CA GLU A 544 -50.71 -0.53 51.91
C GLU A 544 -50.21 0.90 52.12
N ALA A 545 -49.72 1.58 51.07
CA ALA A 545 -49.27 2.97 51.13
C ALA A 545 -50.40 3.95 51.52
N LEU A 546 -51.65 3.63 51.19
CA LEU A 546 -52.83 4.40 51.60
C LEU A 546 -53.30 4.08 53.04
N GLY A 547 -52.65 3.13 53.74
CA GLY A 547 -52.94 2.75 55.13
C GLY A 547 -54.20 1.91 55.30
N VAL A 548 -54.65 1.20 54.27
CA VAL A 548 -55.97 0.55 54.20
C VAL A 548 -55.89 -0.97 54.52
N VAL A 549 -54.69 -1.52 54.67
CA VAL A 549 -54.43 -2.92 55.07
C VAL A 549 -53.29 -2.93 56.10
N ALA A 550 -53.34 -3.82 57.10
CA ALA A 550 -52.26 -3.97 58.08
C ALA A 550 -51.00 -4.57 57.44
N ALA A 551 -49.84 -3.93 57.67
CA ALA A 551 -48.56 -4.31 57.09
C ALA A 551 -48.14 -5.76 57.47
N PRO A 552 -47.65 -6.58 56.53
CA PRO A 552 -46.92 -7.80 56.85
C PRO A 552 -45.54 -7.48 57.47
N PRO A 553 -44.92 -8.43 58.22
CA PRO A 553 -43.64 -8.18 58.88
C PRO A 553 -42.51 -7.93 57.86
N PRO A 554 -41.51 -7.08 58.18
CA PRO A 554 -40.51 -6.63 57.23
C PRO A 554 -39.63 -7.79 56.76
N ALA A 555 -39.54 -7.96 55.43
CA ALA A 555 -38.49 -8.74 54.81
C ALA A 555 -37.14 -8.06 55.07
N GLN A 556 -36.14 -8.88 55.43
CA GLN A 556 -34.79 -8.44 55.76
C GLN A 556 -34.15 -7.62 54.63
N ALA A 557 -33.43 -6.56 55.03
CA ALA A 557 -32.67 -5.71 54.14
C ALA A 557 -31.60 -6.50 53.38
N VAL A 558 -31.69 -6.50 52.05
CA VAL A 558 -30.57 -6.85 51.17
C VAL A 558 -29.73 -5.58 50.97
N PRO A 559 -28.40 -5.63 51.18
CA PRO A 559 -27.53 -4.45 51.08
C PRO A 559 -27.48 -3.90 49.63
N PRO A 560 -27.14 -2.60 49.47
CA PRO A 560 -27.01 -1.99 48.14
C PRO A 560 -25.89 -2.67 47.35
N ALA A 561 -26.19 -2.99 46.09
CA ALA A 561 -25.23 -3.59 45.19
C ALA A 561 -24.03 -2.65 44.93
N PRO A 562 -22.80 -3.17 44.98
CA PRO A 562 -21.59 -2.43 44.60
C PRO A 562 -21.57 -2.19 43.08
N GLY A 563 -20.72 -1.25 42.66
CA GLY A 563 -20.68 -0.65 41.34
C GLY A 563 -20.68 -1.60 40.13
N ILE A 564 -20.93 -1.00 38.96
CA ILE A 564 -21.10 -1.65 37.65
C ILE A 564 -19.99 -2.68 37.38
N VAL A 565 -20.29 -3.94 37.68
CA VAL A 565 -19.64 -5.11 37.09
C VAL A 565 -20.55 -5.53 35.92
N PRO A 566 -20.02 -5.84 34.73
CA PRO A 566 -20.85 -6.31 33.63
C PRO A 566 -21.70 -7.50 34.10
N ASP A 567 -23.02 -7.40 33.94
CA ASP A 567 -24.00 -8.43 34.27
C ASP A 567 -23.50 -9.79 33.72
N PRO A 568 -23.12 -10.74 34.60
CA PRO A 568 -22.58 -12.03 34.19
C PRO A 568 -23.56 -12.81 33.31
N LEU A 569 -24.86 -12.63 33.52
CA LEU A 569 -25.91 -13.29 32.74
C LEU A 569 -25.99 -12.69 31.33
N ALA A 570 -25.90 -11.36 31.21
CA ALA A 570 -25.85 -10.69 29.91
C ALA A 570 -24.56 -11.00 29.13
N ALA A 571 -23.42 -11.12 29.83
CA ALA A 571 -22.15 -11.53 29.23
C ALA A 571 -22.21 -12.98 28.69
N GLU A 572 -22.87 -13.87 29.44
CA GLU A 572 -23.06 -15.28 29.07
C GLU A 572 -23.99 -15.44 27.88
N LEU A 573 -25.14 -14.75 27.87
CA LEU A 573 -26.07 -14.74 26.74
C LEU A 573 -25.39 -14.22 25.46
N LYS A 574 -24.55 -13.18 25.60
CA LYS A 574 -23.78 -12.62 24.47
C LYS A 574 -22.67 -13.56 23.99
N ARG A 575 -22.05 -14.37 24.87
CA ARG A 575 -21.08 -15.41 24.48
C ARG A 575 -21.77 -16.51 23.71
N ARG A 576 -22.86 -17.05 24.25
CA ARG A 576 -23.63 -18.17 23.67
C ARG A 576 -24.25 -17.83 22.32
N ALA A 577 -24.60 -16.56 22.08
CA ALA A 577 -25.09 -16.08 20.80
C ALA A 577 -24.02 -15.95 19.68
N ARG A 578 -22.72 -16.02 20.00
CA ARG A 578 -21.65 -15.92 18.98
C ARG A 578 -21.70 -17.13 18.05
N LYS A 579 -21.46 -16.90 16.76
CA LYS A 579 -21.34 -18.00 15.78
C LYS A 579 -20.05 -18.77 16.02
N ALA A 580 -20.16 -20.08 16.25
CA ALA A 580 -19.05 -21.03 16.26
C ALA A 580 -18.69 -21.43 14.82
N CYS A 581 -19.69 -21.66 13.96
CA CYS A 581 -19.52 -21.88 12.52
C CYS A 581 -20.29 -20.85 11.70
N GLY A 582 -19.58 -20.05 10.89
CA GLY A 582 -20.18 -19.04 10.01
C GLY A 582 -20.94 -19.65 8.82
N CYS A 583 -20.40 -20.70 8.19
CA CYS A 583 -20.95 -21.31 6.98
C CYS A 583 -22.30 -21.99 7.19
N LYS A 584 -22.54 -22.53 8.39
CA LYS A 584 -23.76 -23.25 8.75
C LYS A 584 -24.59 -22.53 9.82
N ASN A 585 -24.20 -21.30 10.16
CA ASN A 585 -24.88 -20.45 11.12
C ASN A 585 -25.06 -21.08 12.52
N VAL A 586 -24.12 -21.92 12.95
CA VAL A 586 -24.17 -22.62 14.25
C VAL A 586 -23.55 -21.74 15.34
N THR A 587 -24.25 -21.56 16.47
CA THR A 587 -23.81 -20.75 17.61
C THR A 587 -23.04 -21.56 18.64
N VAL A 588 -22.28 -20.86 19.48
CA VAL A 588 -21.54 -21.45 20.61
C VAL A 588 -22.50 -22.13 21.59
N GLY A 589 -23.61 -21.47 21.93
CA GLY A 589 -24.63 -22.05 22.82
C GLY A 589 -25.27 -23.32 22.27
N ALA A 590 -25.53 -23.38 20.96
CA ALA A 590 -26.11 -24.57 20.33
C ALA A 590 -25.18 -25.80 20.42
N ILE A 591 -23.86 -25.60 20.32
CA ILE A 591 -22.89 -26.70 20.49
C ILE A 591 -22.82 -27.12 21.96
N GLU A 592 -22.80 -26.17 22.89
CA GLU A 592 -22.79 -26.44 24.34
C GLU A 592 -24.02 -27.23 24.81
N ASP A 593 -25.20 -26.87 24.31
CA ASP A 593 -26.45 -27.55 24.65
C ASP A 593 -26.45 -28.98 24.13
N LEU A 594 -25.98 -29.20 22.90
CA LEU A 594 -25.85 -30.55 22.33
C LEU A 594 -24.80 -31.39 23.03
N VAL A 595 -23.69 -30.80 23.50
CA VAL A 595 -22.69 -31.50 24.31
C VAL A 595 -23.30 -31.93 25.66
N ARG A 596 -24.11 -31.09 26.30
CA ARG A 596 -24.78 -31.42 27.58
C ARG A 596 -25.93 -32.43 27.41
N GLU A 597 -26.76 -32.26 26.39
CA GLU A 597 -27.98 -33.07 26.18
C GLU A 597 -27.68 -34.40 25.50
N LYS A 598 -26.71 -34.43 24.58
CA LYS A 598 -26.39 -35.62 23.76
C LYS A 598 -25.00 -36.20 24.03
N GLY A 599 -24.23 -35.59 24.94
CA GLY A 599 -22.94 -36.12 25.38
C GLY A 599 -21.87 -36.15 24.28
N LEU A 600 -21.88 -35.17 23.36
CA LEU A 600 -20.93 -35.14 22.24
C LEU A 600 -19.49 -34.91 22.74
N LYS A 601 -18.55 -35.77 22.32
CA LYS A 601 -17.18 -35.82 22.86
C LYS A 601 -16.09 -35.39 21.88
N ASN A 602 -16.42 -35.25 20.60
CA ASN A 602 -15.44 -34.94 19.57
C ASN A 602 -16.05 -34.15 18.41
N ILE A 603 -15.19 -33.56 17.59
CA ILE A 603 -15.62 -32.72 16.46
C ILE A 603 -16.40 -33.49 15.40
N ALA A 604 -16.19 -34.81 15.25
CA ALA A 604 -16.93 -35.63 14.30
C ALA A 604 -18.41 -35.77 14.71
N GLU A 605 -18.67 -35.91 16.01
CA GLU A 605 -20.02 -35.95 16.58
C GLU A 605 -20.72 -34.57 16.49
N VAL A 606 -19.99 -33.48 16.71
CA VAL A 606 -20.51 -32.12 16.51
C VAL A 606 -20.82 -31.86 15.03
N ARG A 607 -19.94 -32.29 14.11
CA ARG A 607 -20.16 -32.24 12.65
C ARG A 607 -21.43 -33.01 12.26
N ALA A 608 -21.61 -34.20 12.80
CA ALA A 608 -22.78 -35.04 12.51
C ALA A 608 -24.08 -34.44 13.05
N ALA A 609 -24.05 -33.77 14.21
CA ALA A 609 -25.23 -33.21 14.86
C ALA A 609 -25.62 -31.80 14.37
N THR A 610 -24.68 -31.03 13.82
CA THR A 610 -24.89 -29.60 13.50
C THR A 610 -24.50 -29.18 12.09
N GLU A 611 -23.87 -30.08 11.33
CA GLU A 611 -23.18 -29.80 10.06
C GLU A 611 -22.04 -28.76 10.17
N ALA A 612 -21.73 -28.23 11.35
CA ALA A 612 -20.63 -27.30 11.54
C ALA A 612 -19.31 -27.94 11.06
N ASN A 613 -18.43 -27.16 10.42
CA ASN A 613 -17.17 -27.65 9.85
C ASN A 613 -17.29 -28.67 8.68
N THR A 614 -18.38 -28.64 7.92
CA THR A 614 -18.50 -29.37 6.63
C THR A 614 -18.25 -28.48 5.41
N GLY A 615 -18.02 -27.18 5.63
CA GLY A 615 -17.81 -26.16 4.59
C GLY A 615 -16.33 -25.80 4.38
N CYS A 616 -15.89 -24.69 4.99
CA CYS A 616 -14.58 -24.08 4.71
C CYS A 616 -13.42 -24.49 5.66
N GLY A 617 -13.64 -25.35 6.66
CA GLY A 617 -12.58 -25.76 7.61
C GLY A 617 -12.25 -24.76 8.73
N ASN A 618 -12.47 -23.46 8.52
CA ASN A 618 -11.95 -22.38 9.40
C ASN A 618 -12.49 -22.35 10.85
N CYS A 619 -13.48 -23.18 11.20
CA CYS A 619 -14.03 -23.25 12.56
C CYS A 619 -13.53 -24.46 13.38
N GLU A 620 -12.61 -25.27 12.83
CA GLU A 620 -12.08 -26.49 13.43
C GLU A 620 -11.48 -26.27 14.82
N GLU A 621 -10.37 -25.53 14.90
CA GLU A 621 -9.66 -25.23 16.15
C GLU A 621 -10.56 -24.58 17.20
N ARG A 622 -11.53 -23.78 16.74
CA ARG A 622 -12.47 -23.10 17.63
C ARG A 622 -13.51 -24.05 18.23
N ILE A 623 -13.98 -25.04 17.47
CA ILE A 623 -14.91 -26.06 17.97
C ILE A 623 -14.18 -27.04 18.89
N GLU A 624 -12.93 -27.40 18.57
CA GLU A 624 -12.09 -28.25 19.43
C GLU A 624 -11.80 -27.58 20.77
N SER A 625 -11.37 -26.31 20.77
CA SER A 625 -11.16 -25.53 21.99
C SER A 625 -12.45 -25.40 22.84
N LEU A 626 -13.62 -25.36 22.21
CA LEU A 626 -14.92 -25.35 22.90
C LEU A 626 -15.22 -26.70 23.56
N LEU A 627 -14.95 -27.80 22.87
CA LEU A 627 -15.13 -29.15 23.41
C LEU A 627 -14.17 -29.42 24.57
N ASP A 628 -12.89 -29.04 24.43
CA ASP A 628 -11.88 -29.20 25.48
C ASP A 628 -12.27 -28.44 26.75
N GLY A 629 -12.84 -27.25 26.61
CA GLY A 629 -13.34 -26.46 27.74
C GLY A 629 -14.56 -27.08 28.43
N LEU A 630 -15.40 -27.79 27.69
CA LEU A 630 -16.63 -28.42 28.22
C LEU A 630 -16.41 -29.83 28.79
N LEU A 631 -15.37 -30.53 28.31
CA LEU A 631 -15.04 -31.91 28.68
C LEU A 631 -13.91 -31.99 29.74
N SER A 632 -13.36 -30.84 30.15
CA SER A 632 -12.33 -30.78 31.18
C SER A 632 -12.88 -31.15 32.58
N PRO A 633 -12.19 -31.97 33.40
CA PRO A 633 -12.70 -32.48 34.69
C PRO A 633 -12.85 -31.44 35.83
N ALA A 634 -12.60 -30.16 35.59
CA ALA A 634 -12.40 -29.16 36.65
C ALA A 634 -13.68 -28.47 37.18
N LEU A 635 -14.89 -28.98 36.88
CA LEU A 635 -16.17 -28.35 37.22
C LEU A 635 -17.16 -29.29 37.94
N GLU A 636 -16.66 -30.24 38.72
CA GLU A 636 -17.47 -31.09 39.63
C GLU A 636 -17.28 -30.76 41.13
N ALA A 637 -16.67 -29.62 41.49
CA ALA A 637 -16.52 -29.22 42.90
C ALA A 637 -16.93 -27.76 43.15
N ALA A 638 -18.24 -27.52 43.24
CA ALA A 638 -18.85 -26.40 43.95
C ALA A 638 -20.36 -26.63 44.08
N GLU A 639 -20.77 -27.37 45.12
CA GLU A 639 -22.12 -27.29 45.71
C GLU A 639 -22.32 -25.97 46.47
#